data_AF-A0A182SAY4-F1
#
_entry.id   AF-A0A182SAY4-F1
#
_cell.length_a   1.000
_cell.length_b   1.000
_cell.length_c   1.000
_cell.angle_alpha   90.00
_cell.angle_beta   90.00
_cell.angle_gamma   90.00
#
_symmetry.space_group_name_H-M   'P 1'
#
loop_
_entity.id
_entity.type
_entity.pdbx_description
1 polymer ?
#
loop_
_entity_poly.entity_id
_entity_poly.type
_entity_poly.pdbx_seq_one_letter_code
_entity_poly.pdbx_strand_id
1 'polypeptide(L)'
;MTVSSGTVVIKKDTSNLIGISIGGGAPLCPCLYIVQVFDGTPAAREGTLQSGDELLGVNGVSVKGKTKVEVAKMIQSATEEVMIHYNKLHADPTQGETLDIVLKKMKHRLVERMSSSTADTLGLSRAILCNDSLVKRLQELERTETMYKGLVDHARRMLKAHFDVLQTYQAFGNMFASISVREPQPRASEAFRIFGELHRNMEKDGIKMIKSLKPILADMGTYLHKAIPDTKLTVKRYADAKFSYLSYCLKIKEMDDEEHGYAAIQEPLYRVETGNYEYRLILRCRQDARLKFAKLRSDVLEKIELLECKHARDLASQLRKFIEGLATLASETVERLESIPNLFPIEVDLKASAFQYKSTIKFQAEEYTDDEVPQAEEAIEQLESSKAGQSGEVGDLGQSNGTEGGGQLLGGFEEIDLGKGGSAAASENDLLNELGLAGIDLSVGSKPISHNLMDDLLVPELYK
;
A
#
# COMPACT_ATOMS: atom_id res chain seq x y z
N MET A 1 -23.95 43.07 0.81
CA MET A 1 -23.86 42.53 2.18
C MET A 1 -25.26 42.46 2.74
N THR A 2 -25.73 41.26 3.07
CA THR A 2 -27.00 41.09 3.79
C THR A 2 -26.67 40.91 5.26
N VAL A 3 -27.23 41.78 6.09
CA VAL A 3 -27.14 41.66 7.56
C VAL A 3 -28.55 41.58 8.11
N SER A 4 -28.76 40.71 9.09
CA SER A 4 -30.01 40.64 9.83
C SER A 4 -29.73 40.88 11.30
N SER A 5 -30.41 41.86 11.88
CA SER A 5 -30.32 42.13 13.30
C SER A 5 -31.13 41.11 14.08
N GLY A 6 -30.63 40.72 15.26
CA GLY A 6 -31.31 39.81 16.15
C GLY A 6 -30.88 40.00 17.59
N THR A 7 -31.64 39.39 18.49
CA THR A 7 -31.34 39.36 19.92
C THR A 7 -31.36 37.92 20.39
N VAL A 8 -30.38 37.54 21.20
CA VAL A 8 -30.29 36.21 21.80
C VAL A 8 -30.02 36.34 23.28
N VAL A 9 -30.66 35.49 24.09
CA VAL A 9 -30.42 35.38 25.53
C VAL A 9 -29.65 34.10 25.79
N ILE A 10 -28.45 34.22 26.35
CA ILE A 10 -27.55 33.10 26.61
C ILE A 10 -27.37 32.98 28.12
N LYS A 11 -27.73 31.82 28.66
CA LYS A 11 -27.45 31.46 30.05
C LYS A 11 -25.98 31.12 30.22
N LYS A 12 -25.34 31.70 31.23
CA LYS A 12 -23.90 31.51 31.48
C LYS A 12 -23.59 30.12 32.01
N ASP A 13 -22.33 29.71 31.87
CA ASP A 13 -21.81 28.50 32.50
C ASP A 13 -21.42 28.73 33.97
N THR A 14 -20.97 27.66 34.63
CA THR A 14 -20.48 27.69 36.03
C THR A 14 -19.25 28.57 36.23
N SER A 15 -18.56 28.94 35.15
CA SER A 15 -17.40 29.84 35.15
C SER A 15 -17.78 31.30 34.89
N ASN A 16 -19.08 31.62 34.86
CA ASN A 16 -19.62 32.95 34.55
C ASN A 16 -19.22 33.45 33.13
N LEU A 17 -19.04 32.54 32.18
CA LEU A 17 -18.69 32.83 30.78
C LEU A 17 -19.78 32.36 29.83
N ILE A 18 -19.85 33.00 28.65
CA ILE A 18 -20.71 32.56 27.53
C ILE A 18 -19.91 31.85 26.43
N GLY A 19 -18.58 32.02 26.38
CA GLY A 19 -17.70 31.31 25.45
C GLY A 19 -17.52 31.93 24.06
N ILE A 20 -17.39 33.26 23.99
CA ILE A 20 -17.03 33.98 22.76
C ILE A 20 -15.74 34.78 22.94
N SER A 21 -14.99 34.95 21.86
CA SER A 21 -13.87 35.89 21.75
C SER A 21 -14.30 37.11 20.95
N ILE A 22 -13.87 38.30 21.37
CA ILE A 22 -14.30 39.60 20.81
C ILE A 22 -13.10 40.30 20.16
N GLY A 23 -13.29 40.77 18.93
CA GLY A 23 -12.34 41.56 18.16
C GLY A 23 -12.87 42.95 17.83
N GLY A 24 -12.00 43.81 17.30
CA GLY A 24 -12.32 45.20 16.98
C GLY A 24 -12.45 46.09 18.23
N GLY A 25 -13.36 47.06 18.14
CA GLY A 25 -13.61 48.08 19.16
C GLY A 25 -12.72 49.33 19.06
N ALA A 26 -13.11 50.34 19.83
CA ALA A 26 -12.42 51.63 19.87
C ALA A 26 -10.96 51.51 20.39
N PRO A 27 -10.04 52.40 19.96
CA PRO A 27 -10.26 53.52 19.02
C PRO A 27 -10.11 53.13 17.54
N LEU A 28 -9.57 51.94 17.24
CA LEU A 28 -9.12 51.58 15.89
C LEU A 28 -10.26 51.11 14.97
N CYS A 29 -11.25 50.39 15.52
CA CYS A 29 -12.34 49.80 14.75
C CYS A 29 -13.70 50.29 15.26
N PRO A 30 -14.60 50.79 14.38
CA PRO A 30 -15.89 51.34 14.81
C PRO A 30 -16.88 50.28 15.32
N CYS A 31 -16.66 49.01 14.95
CA CYS A 31 -17.51 47.88 15.32
C CYS A 31 -16.77 46.88 16.21
N LEU A 32 -17.55 46.11 16.97
CA LEU A 32 -17.10 44.95 17.72
C LEU A 32 -17.68 43.70 17.08
N TYR A 33 -16.90 42.65 16.95
CA TYR A 33 -17.35 41.43 16.29
C TYR A 33 -16.81 40.19 16.99
N ILE A 34 -17.48 39.07 16.75
CA ILE A 34 -17.11 37.78 17.33
C ILE A 34 -15.94 37.20 16.53
N VAL A 35 -14.79 37.02 17.16
CA VAL A 35 -13.62 36.37 16.54
C VAL A 35 -13.77 34.85 16.53
N GLN A 36 -14.31 34.29 17.61
CA GLN A 36 -14.47 32.85 17.76
C GLN A 36 -15.59 32.54 18.74
N VAL A 37 -16.33 31.48 18.46
CA VAL A 37 -17.19 30.80 19.42
C VAL A 37 -16.51 29.50 19.82
N PHE A 38 -16.33 29.27 21.11
CA PHE A 38 -15.60 28.10 21.62
C PHE A 38 -16.53 26.89 21.78
N ASP A 39 -16.09 25.71 21.36
CA ASP A 39 -16.90 24.49 21.45
C ASP A 39 -17.23 24.14 22.91
N GLY A 40 -18.39 23.52 23.14
CA GLY A 40 -18.84 23.11 24.48
C GLY A 40 -19.30 24.25 25.38
N THR A 41 -19.18 25.51 24.95
CA THR A 41 -19.62 26.67 25.72
C THR A 41 -21.12 26.97 25.54
N PRO A 42 -21.74 27.80 26.40
CA PRO A 42 -23.14 28.19 26.23
C PRO A 42 -23.47 28.79 24.86
N ALA A 43 -22.64 29.69 24.33
CA ALA A 43 -22.86 30.29 23.01
C ALA A 43 -22.80 29.26 21.88
N ALA A 44 -21.91 28.27 21.96
CA ALA A 44 -21.86 27.19 20.97
C ALA A 44 -23.09 26.28 21.03
N ARG A 45 -23.62 25.99 22.23
CA ARG A 45 -24.83 25.16 22.40
C ARG A 45 -26.09 25.86 21.95
N GLU A 46 -26.17 27.17 22.19
CA GLU A 46 -27.29 28.00 21.74
C GLU A 46 -27.26 28.17 20.22
N GLY A 47 -26.07 28.35 19.62
CA GLY A 47 -25.83 28.21 18.18
C GLY A 47 -26.22 29.42 17.32
N THR A 48 -26.86 30.44 17.87
CA THR A 48 -27.26 31.64 17.12
C THR A 48 -26.06 32.52 16.78
N LEU A 49 -25.08 32.65 17.67
CA LEU A 49 -23.89 33.48 17.45
C LEU A 49 -22.82 32.72 16.64
N GLN A 50 -22.19 33.40 15.68
CA GLN A 50 -21.13 32.84 14.84
C GLN A 50 -20.00 33.87 14.60
N SER A 51 -18.83 33.39 14.21
CA SER A 51 -17.63 34.20 13.97
C SER A 51 -17.87 35.20 12.83
N GLY A 52 -17.46 36.45 13.01
CA GLY A 52 -17.75 37.55 12.08
C GLY A 52 -19.09 38.25 12.29
N ASP A 53 -19.98 37.76 13.18
CA ASP A 53 -21.16 38.52 13.60
C ASP A 53 -20.73 39.76 14.38
N GLU A 54 -21.45 40.86 14.19
CA GLU A 54 -21.19 42.12 14.89
C GLU A 54 -22.03 42.23 16.16
N LEU A 55 -21.42 42.72 17.23
CA LEU A 55 -22.06 42.99 18.50
C LEU A 55 -22.57 44.43 18.51
N LEU A 56 -23.88 44.60 18.74
CA LEU A 56 -24.54 45.91 18.80
C LEU A 56 -24.81 46.35 20.24
N GLY A 57 -25.11 45.40 21.12
CA GLY A 57 -25.47 45.71 22.50
C GLY A 57 -25.42 44.51 23.44
N VAL A 58 -25.24 44.78 24.73
CA VAL A 58 -25.27 43.80 25.83
C VAL A 58 -26.28 44.27 26.87
N ASN A 59 -27.27 43.44 27.19
CA ASN A 59 -28.34 43.74 28.15
C ASN A 59 -29.05 45.09 27.89
N GLY A 60 -29.35 45.38 26.61
CA GLY A 60 -30.00 46.62 26.19
C GLY A 60 -29.07 47.85 26.11
N VAL A 61 -27.79 47.73 26.51
CA VAL A 61 -26.82 48.82 26.43
C VAL A 61 -25.98 48.68 25.16
N SER A 62 -25.94 49.74 24.35
CA SER A 62 -25.11 49.79 23.13
C SER A 62 -23.62 49.60 23.44
N VAL A 63 -22.92 48.90 22.55
CA VAL A 63 -21.46 48.71 22.61
C VAL A 63 -20.69 49.60 21.63
N LYS A 64 -21.38 50.44 20.85
CA LYS A 64 -20.74 51.37 19.92
C LYS A 64 -19.77 52.29 20.67
N GLY A 65 -18.54 52.42 20.16
CA GLY A 65 -17.50 53.26 20.76
C GLY A 65 -16.82 52.66 21.99
N LYS A 66 -17.15 51.43 22.39
CA LYS A 66 -16.49 50.73 23.50
C LYS A 66 -15.30 49.90 23.00
N THR A 67 -14.37 49.64 23.92
CA THR A 67 -13.26 48.72 23.72
C THR A 67 -13.72 47.26 23.91
N LYS A 68 -12.99 46.31 23.32
CA LYS A 68 -13.23 44.87 23.54
C LYS A 68 -13.20 44.46 25.02
N VAL A 69 -12.37 45.12 25.83
CA VAL A 69 -12.25 44.87 27.28
C VAL A 69 -13.50 45.33 28.02
N GLU A 70 -14.05 46.49 27.67
CA GLU A 70 -15.29 47.00 28.30
C GLU A 70 -16.48 46.11 27.99
N VAL A 71 -16.61 45.65 26.74
CA VAL A 71 -17.70 44.73 26.36
C VAL A 71 -17.55 43.38 27.06
N ALA A 72 -16.34 42.85 27.17
CA ALA A 72 -16.09 41.63 27.95
C ALA A 72 -16.50 41.81 29.42
N LYS A 73 -16.17 42.95 30.04
CA LYS A 73 -16.62 43.30 31.40
C LYS A 73 -18.13 43.39 31.49
N MET A 74 -18.81 44.03 30.54
CA MET A 74 -20.28 44.11 30.53
C MET A 74 -20.94 42.73 30.50
N ILE A 75 -20.41 41.80 29.70
CA ILE A 75 -20.89 40.41 29.64
C ILE A 75 -20.61 39.70 30.97
N GLN A 76 -19.43 39.88 31.56
CA GLN A 76 -19.05 39.28 32.84
C GLN A 76 -19.88 39.81 34.02
N SER A 77 -20.23 41.10 34.01
CA SER A 77 -21.02 41.75 35.07
C SER A 77 -22.50 41.37 35.08
N ALA A 78 -23.03 40.79 33.99
CA ALA A 78 -24.37 40.21 34.02
C ALA A 78 -24.44 39.04 35.02
N THR A 79 -25.60 38.73 35.55
CA THR A 79 -25.76 37.65 36.53
C THR A 79 -25.87 36.29 35.83
N GLU A 80 -27.07 35.71 35.73
CA GLU A 80 -27.26 34.35 35.20
C GLU A 80 -27.35 34.31 33.67
N GLU A 81 -27.89 35.37 33.06
CA GLU A 81 -28.17 35.43 31.63
C GLU A 81 -27.64 36.72 31.02
N VAL A 82 -27.23 36.65 29.76
CA VAL A 82 -26.78 37.79 28.96
C VAL A 82 -27.62 37.87 27.70
N MET A 83 -28.22 39.03 27.48
CA MET A 83 -28.90 39.37 26.24
C MET A 83 -27.92 40.05 25.29
N ILE A 84 -27.57 39.40 24.18
CA ILE A 84 -26.72 39.95 23.13
C ILE A 84 -27.59 40.42 21.97
N HIS A 85 -27.46 41.69 21.62
CA HIS A 85 -27.97 42.24 20.36
C HIS A 85 -26.85 42.16 19.33
N TYR A 86 -27.13 41.55 18.17
CA TYR A 86 -26.12 41.28 17.15
C TYR A 86 -26.63 41.61 15.74
N ASN A 87 -25.69 41.86 14.84
CA ASN A 87 -25.89 41.86 13.40
C ASN A 87 -25.27 40.60 12.81
N LYS A 88 -26.14 39.72 12.29
CA LYS A 88 -25.73 38.49 11.63
C LYS A 88 -25.02 38.81 10.33
N LEU A 89 -23.84 38.26 10.15
CA LEU A 89 -23.15 38.34 8.87
C LEU A 89 -23.60 37.18 7.97
N HIS A 90 -24.38 37.49 6.93
CA HIS A 90 -24.65 36.55 5.83
C HIS A 90 -23.55 36.70 4.78
N ALA A 91 -22.47 35.97 4.99
CA ALA A 91 -21.36 35.87 4.06
C ALA A 91 -21.64 34.79 3.01
N ASP A 92 -21.36 35.09 1.75
CA ASP A 92 -21.26 34.08 0.70
C ASP A 92 -19.87 33.42 0.81
N PRO A 93 -19.77 32.10 1.09
CA PRO A 93 -18.49 31.41 1.23
C PRO A 93 -17.60 31.53 -0.02
N THR A 94 -18.19 31.69 -1.21
CA THR A 94 -17.43 31.84 -2.47
C THR A 94 -16.55 33.09 -2.49
N GLN A 95 -16.95 34.14 -1.76
CA GLN A 95 -16.16 35.37 -1.64
C GLN A 95 -14.89 35.17 -0.79
N GLY A 96 -14.87 34.15 0.08
CA GLY A 96 -13.70 33.78 0.86
C GLY A 96 -12.68 32.94 0.09
N GLU A 97 -13.06 32.34 -1.03
CA GLU A 97 -12.19 31.46 -1.85
C GLU A 97 -11.30 32.27 -2.82
N THR A 98 -10.48 33.16 -2.26
CA THR A 98 -9.57 33.99 -3.07
C THR A 98 -8.40 33.18 -3.63
N LEU A 99 -7.76 33.69 -4.70
CA LEU A 99 -6.54 33.10 -5.26
C LEU A 99 -5.45 32.91 -4.18
N ASP A 100 -5.37 33.84 -3.23
CA ASP A 100 -4.46 33.76 -2.09
C ASP A 100 -4.74 32.52 -1.22
N ILE A 101 -6.00 32.24 -0.90
CA ILE A 101 -6.39 31.02 -0.17
C ILE A 101 -6.06 29.76 -0.98
N VAL A 102 -6.26 29.78 -2.31
CA VAL A 102 -5.91 28.65 -3.19
C VAL A 102 -4.40 28.39 -3.19
N LEU A 103 -3.58 29.44 -3.28
CA LEU A 103 -2.12 29.34 -3.22
C LEU A 103 -1.63 28.84 -1.85
N LYS A 104 -2.22 29.33 -0.75
CA LYS A 104 -1.95 28.84 0.61
C LYS A 104 -2.30 27.35 0.74
N LYS A 105 -3.43 26.92 0.17
CA LYS A 105 -3.85 25.51 0.16
C LYS A 105 -2.87 24.65 -0.63
N MET A 106 -2.38 25.13 -1.78
CA MET A 106 -1.33 24.48 -2.56
C MET A 106 -0.02 24.37 -1.77
N LYS A 107 0.40 25.43 -1.08
CA LYS A 107 1.56 25.41 -0.17
C LYS A 107 1.43 24.29 0.86
N HIS A 108 0.30 24.22 1.57
CA HIS A 108 0.09 23.18 2.58
C HIS A 108 0.15 21.76 1.99
N ARG A 109 -0.42 21.56 0.79
CA ARG A 109 -0.38 20.26 0.10
C ARG A 109 1.03 19.82 -0.27
N LEU A 110 1.88 20.75 -0.70
CA LEU A 110 3.28 20.47 -1.02
C LEU A 110 4.07 20.11 0.24
N VAL A 111 3.95 20.92 1.29
CA VAL A 111 4.71 20.77 2.53
C VAL A 111 4.38 19.46 3.26
N GLU A 112 3.13 18.98 3.21
CA GLU A 112 2.71 17.74 3.87
C GLU A 112 3.46 16.51 3.33
N ARG A 113 3.91 16.54 2.06
CA ARG A 113 4.63 15.43 1.42
C ARG A 113 6.14 15.45 1.68
N MET A 114 6.66 16.48 2.34
CA MET A 114 8.09 16.67 2.53
C MET A 114 8.54 16.09 3.89
N SER A 115 9.83 15.78 4.04
CA SER A 115 10.43 15.57 5.37
C SER A 115 10.60 16.91 6.10
N SER A 116 10.63 16.88 7.43
CA SER A 116 10.80 18.09 8.25
C SER A 116 12.04 18.87 7.83
N SER A 117 13.18 18.17 7.73
CA SER A 117 14.44 18.73 7.27
C SER A 117 14.36 19.40 5.89
N THR A 118 13.66 18.79 4.93
CA THR A 118 13.54 19.36 3.58
C THR A 118 12.67 20.62 3.58
N ALA A 119 11.57 20.60 4.34
CA ALA A 119 10.70 21.77 4.48
C ALA A 119 11.43 22.94 5.12
N ASP A 120 12.22 22.69 6.17
CA ASP A 120 13.01 23.72 6.86
C ASP A 120 14.10 24.30 5.95
N THR A 121 14.76 23.45 5.14
CA THR A 121 15.76 23.88 4.15
C THR A 121 15.17 24.82 3.10
N LEU A 122 13.91 24.60 2.70
CA LEU A 122 13.19 25.47 1.77
C LEU A 122 12.50 26.67 2.45
N GLY A 123 12.66 26.85 3.76
CA GLY A 123 11.99 27.91 4.52
C GLY A 123 10.46 27.75 4.60
N LEU A 124 9.94 26.54 4.35
CA LEU A 124 8.51 26.28 4.33
C LEU A 124 8.01 25.88 5.73
N SER A 125 7.42 26.84 6.45
CA SER A 125 6.83 26.55 7.76
C SER A 125 5.63 25.58 7.64
N ARG A 126 5.71 24.47 8.39
CA ARG A 126 4.60 23.53 8.59
C ARG A 126 3.58 24.10 9.54
N ALA A 127 2.30 23.94 9.18
CA ALA A 127 1.25 24.08 10.16
C ALA A 127 1.20 22.78 10.98
N ILE A 128 1.62 22.85 12.24
CA ILE A 128 1.51 21.74 13.18
C ILE A 128 0.06 21.72 13.66
N LEU A 129 -0.80 20.99 12.96
CA LEU A 129 -2.02 20.52 13.58
C LEU A 129 -1.63 19.30 14.42
N CYS A 130 -1.69 19.47 15.75
CA CYS A 130 -1.28 18.58 16.84
C CYS A 130 -1.09 17.08 16.52
N ASN A 131 -0.09 16.45 17.17
CA ASN A 131 0.15 15.01 17.30
C ASN A 131 -1.08 14.16 16.96
N ASP A 132 -1.19 13.83 15.67
CA ASP A 132 -2.44 13.30 15.15
C ASP A 132 -2.41 11.78 15.31
N SER A 133 -3.22 11.25 16.23
CA SER A 133 -3.48 9.81 16.32
C SER A 133 -3.91 9.24 14.96
N LEU A 134 -4.53 10.08 14.12
CA LEU A 134 -4.88 9.71 12.74
C LEU A 134 -3.65 9.49 11.86
N VAL A 135 -2.57 10.26 12.00
CA VAL A 135 -1.34 10.04 11.22
C VAL A 135 -0.76 8.66 11.52
N LYS A 136 -0.73 8.27 12.81
CA LYS A 136 -0.31 6.93 13.21
C LYS A 136 -1.21 5.84 12.59
N ARG A 137 -2.53 6.02 12.65
CA ARG A 137 -3.50 5.09 12.03
C ARG A 137 -3.35 5.01 10.50
N LEU A 138 -3.03 6.11 9.83
CA LEU A 138 -2.78 6.12 8.39
C LEU A 138 -1.49 5.36 8.04
N GLN A 139 -0.43 5.52 8.83
CA GLN A 139 0.81 4.75 8.66
C GLN A 139 0.58 3.25 8.88
N GLU A 140 -0.22 2.89 9.88
CA GLU A 140 -0.62 1.50 10.13
C GLU A 140 -1.43 0.93 8.96
N LEU A 141 -2.36 1.72 8.38
CA LEU A 141 -3.12 1.33 7.19
C LEU A 141 -2.21 1.09 5.96
N GLU A 142 -1.24 1.97 5.70
CA GLU A 142 -0.27 1.83 4.61
C GLU A 142 0.62 0.58 4.78
N ARG A 143 1.05 0.30 6.02
CA ARG A 143 1.79 -0.90 6.34
C ARG A 143 0.96 -2.16 6.10
N THR A 144 -0.29 -2.17 6.55
CA THR A 144 -1.21 -3.31 6.34
C THR A 144 -1.50 -3.53 4.86
N GLU A 145 -1.70 -2.46 4.08
CA GLU A 145 -1.84 -2.56 2.62
C GLU A 145 -0.62 -3.20 1.96
N THR A 146 0.58 -2.79 2.35
CA THR A 146 1.84 -3.31 1.77
C THR A 146 2.01 -4.79 2.08
N MET A 147 1.84 -5.17 3.35
CA MET A 147 1.88 -6.58 3.77
C MET A 147 0.86 -7.42 3.00
N TYR A 148 -0.37 -6.92 2.87
CA TYR A 148 -1.44 -7.66 2.21
C TYR A 148 -1.25 -7.77 0.70
N LYS A 149 -0.69 -6.74 0.06
CA LYS A 149 -0.25 -6.80 -1.33
C LYS A 149 0.81 -7.89 -1.51
N GLY A 150 1.82 -7.90 -0.65
CA GLY A 150 2.86 -8.95 -0.64
C GLY A 150 2.28 -10.36 -0.50
N LEU A 151 1.32 -10.54 0.41
CA LEU A 151 0.62 -11.80 0.62
C LEU A 151 -0.14 -12.28 -0.62
N VAL A 152 -0.96 -11.41 -1.23
CA VAL A 152 -1.74 -11.75 -2.43
C VAL A 152 -0.81 -12.05 -3.61
N ASP A 153 0.22 -11.23 -3.82
CA ASP A 153 1.18 -11.41 -4.91
C ASP A 153 1.98 -12.71 -4.73
N HIS A 154 2.40 -13.04 -3.50
CA HIS A 154 3.08 -14.29 -3.20
C HIS A 154 2.17 -15.51 -3.43
N ALA A 155 0.93 -15.47 -2.97
CA ALA A 155 -0.02 -16.56 -3.17
C ALA A 155 -0.31 -16.81 -4.66
N ARG A 156 -0.40 -15.74 -5.48
CA ARG A 156 -0.51 -15.87 -6.94
C ARG A 156 0.72 -16.53 -7.56
N ARG A 157 1.94 -16.11 -7.18
CA ARG A 157 3.19 -16.74 -7.64
C ARG A 157 3.27 -18.20 -7.24
N MET A 158 2.88 -18.54 -6.01
CA MET A 158 2.83 -19.91 -5.51
C MET A 158 1.91 -20.79 -6.37
N LEU A 159 0.70 -20.31 -6.71
CA LEU A 159 -0.21 -21.06 -7.58
C LEU A 159 0.32 -21.20 -9.01
N LYS A 160 1.01 -20.18 -9.54
CA LYS A 160 1.69 -20.28 -10.84
C LYS A 160 2.81 -21.33 -10.82
N ALA A 161 3.62 -21.35 -9.77
CA ALA A 161 4.66 -22.37 -9.61
C ALA A 161 4.07 -23.78 -9.48
N HIS A 162 2.96 -23.94 -8.74
CA HIS A 162 2.23 -25.20 -8.69
C HIS A 162 1.75 -25.61 -10.08
N PHE A 163 1.14 -24.70 -10.84
CA PHE A 163 0.70 -24.97 -12.20
C PHE A 163 1.85 -25.51 -13.08
N ASP A 164 3.04 -24.93 -12.99
CA ASP A 164 4.20 -25.36 -13.79
C ASP A 164 4.67 -26.78 -13.41
N VAL A 165 4.59 -27.14 -12.12
CA VAL A 165 4.81 -28.52 -11.66
C VAL A 165 3.72 -29.47 -12.20
N LEU A 166 2.46 -29.04 -12.24
CA LEU A 166 1.36 -29.86 -12.78
C LEU A 166 1.52 -30.13 -14.28
N GLN A 167 2.01 -29.16 -15.06
CA GLN A 167 2.36 -29.38 -16.47
C GLN A 167 3.44 -30.46 -16.61
N THR A 168 4.42 -30.46 -15.70
CA THR A 168 5.46 -31.51 -15.65
C THR A 168 4.86 -32.88 -15.31
N TYR A 169 3.93 -32.96 -14.37
CA TYR A 169 3.21 -34.20 -14.08
C TYR A 169 2.43 -34.72 -15.29
N GLN A 170 1.76 -33.83 -16.03
CA GLN A 170 1.09 -34.24 -17.27
C GLN A 170 2.07 -34.84 -18.28
N ALA A 171 3.23 -34.20 -18.47
CA ALA A 171 4.27 -34.67 -19.37
C ALA A 171 4.82 -36.04 -18.96
N PHE A 172 5.14 -36.24 -17.68
CA PHE A 172 5.54 -37.55 -17.15
C PHE A 172 4.46 -38.60 -17.33
N GLY A 173 3.20 -38.25 -17.04
CA GLY A 173 2.06 -39.13 -17.24
C GLY A 173 1.93 -39.61 -18.69
N ASN A 174 2.14 -38.71 -19.65
CA ASN A 174 2.15 -39.04 -21.07
C ASN A 174 3.34 -39.91 -21.48
N MET A 175 4.52 -39.64 -20.94
CA MET A 175 5.73 -40.43 -21.21
C MET A 175 5.62 -41.85 -20.67
N PHE A 176 5.24 -42.02 -19.40
CA PHE A 176 5.06 -43.35 -18.80
C PHE A 176 3.98 -44.16 -19.51
N ALA A 177 2.88 -43.53 -19.92
CA ALA A 177 1.86 -44.19 -20.74
C ALA A 177 2.36 -44.59 -22.14
N SER A 178 3.31 -43.84 -22.72
CA SER A 178 3.93 -44.24 -23.99
C SER A 178 4.93 -45.38 -23.81
N ILE A 179 5.65 -45.42 -22.68
CA ILE A 179 6.60 -46.50 -22.37
C ILE A 179 5.83 -47.79 -22.10
N SER A 180 4.73 -47.75 -21.35
CA SER A 180 3.95 -48.94 -20.99
C SER A 180 3.46 -49.73 -22.20
N VAL A 181 3.00 -49.05 -23.26
CA VAL A 181 2.51 -49.68 -24.50
C VAL A 181 3.64 -50.34 -25.30
N ARG A 182 4.89 -49.89 -25.12
CA ARG A 182 6.07 -50.37 -25.87
C ARG A 182 6.91 -51.36 -25.09
N GLU A 183 6.66 -51.49 -23.79
CA GLU A 183 7.43 -52.33 -22.87
C GLU A 183 7.06 -53.82 -23.07
N PRO A 184 8.00 -54.68 -23.48
CA PRO A 184 7.73 -56.09 -23.72
C PRO A 184 7.42 -56.88 -22.45
N GLN A 185 7.98 -56.49 -21.30
CA GLN A 185 7.76 -57.19 -20.04
C GLN A 185 6.39 -56.79 -19.44
N PRO A 186 5.43 -57.72 -19.27
CA PRO A 186 4.07 -57.37 -18.84
C PRO A 186 3.99 -56.66 -17.49
N ARG A 187 4.84 -57.05 -16.53
CA ARG A 187 4.91 -56.45 -15.19
C ARG A 187 5.43 -55.01 -15.21
N ALA A 188 6.45 -54.73 -16.03
CA ALA A 188 6.97 -53.38 -16.20
C ALA A 188 5.99 -52.50 -16.99
N SER A 189 5.35 -53.05 -18.03
CA SER A 189 4.28 -52.40 -18.78
C SER A 189 3.13 -51.96 -17.87
N GLU A 190 2.65 -52.84 -16.99
CA GLU A 190 1.61 -52.50 -16.01
C GLU A 190 2.08 -51.43 -15.01
N ALA A 191 3.31 -51.51 -14.52
CA ALA A 191 3.88 -50.50 -13.63
C ALA A 191 3.94 -49.12 -14.27
N PHE A 192 4.47 -49.00 -15.49
CA PHE A 192 4.52 -47.74 -16.21
C PHE A 192 3.12 -47.20 -16.53
N ARG A 193 2.14 -48.07 -16.80
CA ARG A 193 0.74 -47.65 -16.98
C ARG A 193 0.19 -47.00 -15.72
N ILE A 194 0.39 -47.64 -14.56
CA ILE A 194 -0.10 -47.16 -13.26
C ILE A 194 0.61 -45.85 -12.87
N PHE A 195 1.92 -45.73 -13.04
CA PHE A 195 2.64 -44.48 -12.82
C PHE A 195 2.18 -43.36 -13.75
N GLY A 196 1.93 -43.68 -15.02
CA GLY A 196 1.42 -42.71 -15.99
C GLY A 196 0.04 -42.18 -15.62
N GLU A 197 -0.85 -43.06 -15.18
CA GLU A 197 -2.18 -42.71 -14.69
C GLU A 197 -2.13 -41.87 -13.40
N LEU A 198 -1.26 -42.22 -12.45
CA LEU A 198 -1.04 -41.46 -11.22
C LEU A 198 -0.66 -40.01 -11.52
N HIS A 199 0.37 -39.78 -12.34
CA HIS A 199 0.84 -38.43 -12.65
C HIS A 199 -0.24 -37.59 -13.37
N ARG A 200 -1.02 -38.21 -14.27
CA ARG A 200 -2.17 -37.54 -14.90
C ARG A 200 -3.26 -37.19 -13.90
N ASN A 201 -3.50 -38.02 -12.89
CA ASN A 201 -4.50 -37.73 -11.86
C ASN A 201 -4.01 -36.66 -10.88
N MET A 202 -2.72 -36.65 -10.52
CA MET A 202 -2.11 -35.56 -9.72
C MET A 202 -2.23 -34.20 -10.43
N GLU A 203 -2.05 -34.17 -11.76
CA GLU A 203 -2.32 -32.94 -12.54
C GLU A 203 -3.76 -32.48 -12.42
N LYS A 204 -4.74 -33.36 -12.66
CA LYS A 204 -6.17 -33.04 -12.55
C LYS A 204 -6.56 -32.50 -11.17
N ASP A 205 -6.09 -33.14 -10.11
CA ASP A 205 -6.37 -32.71 -8.73
C ASP A 205 -5.75 -31.33 -8.44
N GLY A 206 -4.51 -31.11 -8.89
CA GLY A 206 -3.87 -29.81 -8.77
C GLY A 206 -4.61 -28.71 -9.52
N ILE A 207 -5.11 -28.98 -10.74
CA ILE A 207 -5.92 -28.02 -11.49
C ILE A 207 -7.25 -27.73 -10.77
N LYS A 208 -7.90 -28.77 -10.21
CA LYS A 208 -9.11 -28.62 -9.39
C LYS A 208 -8.85 -27.73 -8.16
N MET A 209 -7.71 -27.91 -7.48
CA MET A 209 -7.28 -27.06 -6.38
C MET A 209 -7.05 -25.61 -6.83
N ILE A 210 -6.35 -25.36 -7.95
CA ILE A 210 -6.15 -23.99 -8.44
C ILE A 210 -7.52 -23.33 -8.75
N LYS A 211 -8.45 -24.07 -9.36
CA LYS A 211 -9.81 -23.58 -9.65
C LYS A 211 -10.58 -23.23 -8.38
N SER A 212 -10.44 -23.99 -7.29
CA SER A 212 -11.11 -23.70 -6.01
C SER A 212 -10.48 -22.53 -5.26
N LEU A 213 -9.16 -22.33 -5.39
CA LEU A 213 -8.42 -21.25 -4.74
C LEU A 213 -8.53 -19.90 -5.47
N LYS A 214 -8.80 -19.91 -6.77
CA LYS A 214 -8.98 -18.69 -7.58
C LYS A 214 -9.99 -17.69 -7.00
N PRO A 215 -11.25 -18.06 -6.66
CA PRO A 215 -12.21 -17.10 -6.09
C PRO A 215 -11.75 -16.55 -4.73
N ILE A 216 -11.05 -17.35 -3.92
CA ILE A 216 -10.51 -16.90 -2.62
C ILE A 216 -9.47 -15.80 -2.83
N LEU A 217 -8.57 -15.95 -3.80
CA LEU A 217 -7.59 -14.91 -4.14
C LEU A 217 -8.24 -13.65 -4.73
N ALA A 218 -9.32 -13.78 -5.49
CA ALA A 218 -10.10 -12.65 -5.98
C ALA A 218 -10.78 -11.88 -4.82
N ASP A 219 -11.33 -12.61 -3.86
CA ASP A 219 -11.92 -12.03 -2.65
C ASP A 219 -10.86 -11.33 -1.79
N MET A 220 -9.66 -11.90 -1.68
CA MET A 220 -8.54 -11.22 -1.04
C MET A 220 -8.21 -9.91 -1.78
N GLY A 221 -8.11 -9.95 -3.11
CA GLY A 221 -7.88 -8.77 -3.95
C GLY A 221 -8.94 -7.67 -3.79
N THR A 222 -10.18 -8.00 -3.39
CA THR A 222 -11.25 -7.02 -3.16
C THR A 222 -10.88 -6.02 -2.04
N TYR A 223 -10.18 -6.47 -1.01
CA TYR A 223 -9.69 -5.59 0.07
C TYR A 223 -8.72 -4.53 -0.48
N LEU A 224 -7.76 -4.95 -1.32
CA LEU A 224 -6.75 -4.07 -1.93
C LEU A 224 -7.32 -3.14 -3.00
N HIS A 225 -8.18 -3.65 -3.87
CA HIS A 225 -8.59 -2.93 -5.06
C HIS A 225 -9.90 -2.15 -4.90
N LYS A 226 -10.67 -2.41 -3.84
CA LYS A 226 -11.94 -1.70 -3.57
C LYS A 226 -11.94 -1.03 -2.20
N ALA A 227 -11.69 -1.79 -1.13
CA ALA A 227 -11.89 -1.27 0.23
C ALA A 227 -10.84 -0.22 0.63
N ILE A 228 -9.54 -0.49 0.41
CA ILE A 228 -8.47 0.47 0.72
C ILE A 228 -8.59 1.75 -0.13
N PRO A 229 -8.80 1.70 -1.46
CA PRO A 229 -8.98 2.90 -2.29
C PRO A 229 -10.16 3.77 -1.84
N ASP A 230 -11.28 3.17 -1.43
CA ASP A 230 -12.44 3.88 -0.90
C ASP A 230 -12.13 4.60 0.43
N THR A 231 -11.39 3.97 1.32
CA THR A 231 -10.91 4.63 2.56
C THR A 231 -9.92 5.74 2.25
N LYS A 232 -8.96 5.52 1.34
CA LYS A 232 -8.01 6.55 0.87
C LYS A 232 -8.71 7.75 0.26
N LEU A 233 -9.85 7.56 -0.43
CA LEU A 233 -10.65 8.66 -0.95
C LEU A 233 -11.21 9.56 0.17
N THR A 234 -11.71 8.96 1.26
CA THR A 234 -12.19 9.72 2.43
C THR A 234 -11.03 10.46 3.11
N VAL A 235 -9.87 9.81 3.26
CA VAL A 235 -8.65 10.45 3.80
C VAL A 235 -8.23 11.64 2.94
N LYS A 236 -8.30 11.53 1.61
CA LYS A 236 -8.00 12.63 0.68
C LYS A 236 -8.98 13.80 0.85
N ARG A 237 -10.28 13.53 1.06
CA ARG A 237 -11.29 14.57 1.34
C ARG A 237 -11.02 15.27 2.68
N TYR A 238 -10.65 14.52 3.71
CA TYR A 238 -10.23 15.06 5.00
C TYR A 238 -9.00 15.96 4.86
N ALA A 239 -7.95 15.51 4.17
CA ALA A 239 -6.74 16.29 3.96
C ALA A 239 -7.04 17.61 3.23
N ASP A 240 -7.91 17.57 2.21
CA ASP A 240 -8.32 18.77 1.49
C ASP A 240 -9.08 19.77 2.38
N ALA A 241 -9.96 19.28 3.27
CA ALA A 241 -10.64 20.10 4.26
C ALA A 241 -9.67 20.69 5.30
N LYS A 242 -8.72 19.88 5.80
CA LYS A 242 -7.62 20.31 6.69
C LYS A 242 -6.83 21.47 6.07
N PHE A 243 -6.39 21.32 4.82
CA PHE A 243 -5.63 22.37 4.13
C PHE A 243 -6.45 23.63 3.89
N SER A 244 -7.74 23.51 3.62
CA SER A 244 -8.64 24.66 3.48
C SER A 244 -8.75 25.42 4.80
N TYR A 245 -8.99 24.72 5.91
CA TYR A 245 -9.01 25.31 7.26
C TYR A 245 -7.69 26.00 7.61
N LEU A 246 -6.56 25.33 7.39
CA LEU A 246 -5.23 25.87 7.64
C LEU A 246 -4.93 27.15 6.83
N SER A 247 -5.40 27.19 5.59
CA SER A 247 -5.23 28.37 4.72
C SER A 247 -5.94 29.60 5.29
N TYR A 248 -7.15 29.42 5.81
CA TYR A 248 -7.88 30.49 6.50
C TYR A 248 -7.20 30.91 7.80
N CYS A 249 -6.68 29.96 8.59
CA CYS A 249 -5.91 30.28 9.80
C CYS A 249 -4.66 31.12 9.47
N LEU A 250 -3.94 30.75 8.42
CA LEU A 250 -2.77 31.50 7.98
C LEU A 250 -3.15 32.91 7.50
N LYS A 251 -4.23 33.04 6.73
CA LYS A 251 -4.73 34.33 6.27
C LYS A 251 -5.13 35.24 7.43
N ILE A 252 -5.82 34.71 8.43
CA ILE A 252 -6.20 35.47 9.63
C ILE A 252 -4.96 35.95 10.37
N LYS A 253 -3.96 35.08 10.55
CA LYS A 253 -2.71 35.47 11.18
C LYS A 253 -2.00 36.59 10.42
N GLU A 254 -1.92 36.49 9.09
CA GLU A 254 -1.34 37.56 8.25
C GLU A 254 -2.09 38.89 8.42
N MET A 255 -3.43 38.85 8.49
CA MET A 255 -4.23 40.05 8.72
C MET A 255 -4.06 40.60 10.15
N ASP A 256 -3.94 39.74 11.16
CA ASP A 256 -3.65 40.14 12.54
C ASP A 256 -2.26 40.79 12.63
N ASP A 257 -1.25 40.21 11.99
CA ASP A 257 0.13 40.72 11.96
C ASP A 257 0.19 42.08 11.24
N GLU A 258 -0.57 42.26 10.14
CA GLU A 258 -0.73 43.54 9.47
C GLU A 258 -1.37 44.60 10.40
N GLU A 259 -2.47 44.25 11.09
CA GLU A 259 -3.13 45.16 12.04
C GLU A 259 -2.19 45.60 13.16
N HIS A 260 -1.40 44.68 13.71
CA HIS A 260 -0.39 45.00 14.72
C HIS A 260 0.71 45.90 14.17
N GLY A 261 1.15 45.67 12.94
CA GLY A 261 2.16 46.49 12.26
C GLY A 261 1.73 47.95 12.11
N TYR A 262 0.53 48.19 11.55
CA TYR A 262 -0.03 49.55 11.39
C TYR A 262 -0.29 50.22 12.75
N ALA A 263 -0.80 49.47 13.73
CA ALA A 263 -1.02 49.99 15.07
C ALA A 263 0.29 50.40 15.77
N ALA A 264 1.40 49.67 15.55
CA ALA A 264 2.69 49.98 16.14
C ALA A 264 3.31 51.29 15.61
N ILE A 265 3.07 51.60 14.33
CA ILE A 265 3.50 52.85 13.70
C ILE A 265 2.46 53.98 13.80
N GLN A 266 1.32 53.73 14.47
CA GLN A 266 0.20 54.66 14.64
C GLN A 266 -0.42 55.14 13.31
N GLU A 267 -0.35 54.31 12.27
CA GLU A 267 -0.99 54.62 11.00
C GLU A 267 -2.40 53.98 10.91
N PRO A 268 -3.38 54.70 10.33
CA PRO A 268 -4.71 54.15 10.13
C PRO A 268 -4.70 53.06 9.05
N LEU A 269 -5.47 52.00 9.29
CA LEU A 269 -5.67 50.93 8.31
C LEU A 269 -7.11 50.95 7.82
N TYR A 270 -7.32 51.36 6.57
CA TYR A 270 -8.64 51.61 5.98
C TYR A 270 -9.66 50.47 6.19
N ARG A 271 -9.21 49.22 6.03
CA ARG A 271 -10.04 48.03 6.29
C ARG A 271 -10.60 48.01 7.71
N VAL A 272 -9.78 48.35 8.70
CA VAL A 272 -10.16 48.34 10.13
C VAL A 272 -11.08 49.52 10.44
N GLU A 273 -10.77 50.71 9.91
CA GLU A 273 -11.58 51.92 10.09
C GLU A 273 -13.00 51.78 9.52
N THR A 274 -13.17 50.94 8.50
CA THR A 274 -14.47 50.68 7.85
C THR A 274 -15.21 49.47 8.46
N GLY A 275 -14.74 48.93 9.59
CA GLY A 275 -15.41 47.86 10.32
C GLY A 275 -14.95 46.43 9.97
N ASN A 276 -13.78 46.32 9.35
CA ASN A 276 -13.02 45.08 9.14
C ASN A 276 -13.79 43.94 8.46
N TYR A 277 -14.57 44.27 7.42
CA TYR A 277 -15.47 43.32 6.77
C TYR A 277 -14.75 42.09 6.21
N GLU A 278 -13.64 42.28 5.48
CA GLU A 278 -12.89 41.18 4.89
C GLU A 278 -12.40 40.20 5.97
N TYR A 279 -11.89 40.70 7.09
CA TYR A 279 -11.47 39.86 8.21
C TYR A 279 -12.65 39.05 8.78
N ARG A 280 -13.81 39.71 8.96
CA ARG A 280 -15.03 39.05 9.45
C ARG A 280 -15.55 37.97 8.48
N LEU A 281 -15.43 38.19 7.17
CA LEU A 281 -15.73 37.20 6.14
C LEU A 281 -14.78 35.99 6.27
N ILE A 282 -13.47 36.22 6.38
CA ILE A 282 -12.50 35.13 6.54
C ILE A 282 -12.71 34.38 7.86
N LEU A 283 -13.08 35.05 8.95
CA LEU A 283 -13.46 34.39 10.22
C LEU A 283 -14.64 33.43 10.04
N ARG A 284 -15.64 33.82 9.24
CA ARG A 284 -16.78 32.96 8.90
C ARG A 284 -16.32 31.73 8.12
N CYS A 285 -15.57 31.94 7.03
CA CYS A 285 -15.04 30.85 6.20
C CYS A 285 -14.15 29.90 7.01
N ARG A 286 -13.34 30.42 7.93
CA ARG A 286 -12.54 29.62 8.88
C ARG A 286 -13.45 28.75 9.76
N GLN A 287 -14.51 29.30 10.33
CA GLN A 287 -15.44 28.55 11.17
C GLN A 287 -16.09 27.39 10.39
N ASP A 288 -16.58 27.65 9.18
CA ASP A 288 -17.23 26.64 8.34
C ASP A 288 -16.23 25.56 7.91
N ALA A 289 -15.01 25.97 7.52
CA ALA A 289 -13.93 25.03 7.20
C ALA A 289 -13.53 24.17 8.41
N ARG A 290 -13.51 24.74 9.62
CA ARG A 290 -13.23 24.02 10.87
C ARG A 290 -14.27 22.95 11.14
N LEU A 291 -15.56 23.27 11.00
CA LEU A 291 -16.65 22.32 11.20
C LEU A 291 -16.59 21.17 10.19
N LYS A 292 -16.35 21.49 8.91
CA LYS A 292 -16.16 20.48 7.85
C LYS A 292 -14.95 19.58 8.13
N PHE A 293 -13.83 20.19 8.52
CA PHE A 293 -12.60 19.47 8.90
C PHE A 293 -12.84 18.54 10.09
N ALA A 294 -13.47 19.03 11.16
CA ALA A 294 -13.74 18.25 12.37
C ALA A 294 -14.68 17.06 12.08
N LYS A 295 -15.74 17.27 11.28
CA LYS A 295 -16.64 16.20 10.84
C LYS A 295 -15.89 15.12 10.06
N LEU A 296 -15.13 15.52 9.03
CA LEU A 296 -14.37 14.58 8.21
C LEU A 296 -13.27 13.84 9.00
N ARG A 297 -12.74 14.45 10.06
CA ARG A 297 -11.80 13.80 10.97
C ARG A 297 -12.45 12.59 11.66
N SER A 298 -13.65 12.77 12.20
CA SER A 298 -14.42 11.67 12.80
C SER A 298 -14.79 10.62 11.75
N ASP A 299 -15.29 11.04 10.59
CA ASP A 299 -15.67 10.13 9.50
C ASP A 299 -14.48 9.25 9.06
N VAL A 300 -13.26 9.81 8.97
CA VAL A 300 -12.06 9.04 8.63
C VAL A 300 -11.70 8.03 9.72
N LEU A 301 -11.74 8.43 10.99
CA LEU A 301 -11.40 7.55 12.11
C LEU A 301 -12.36 6.35 12.16
N GLU A 302 -13.67 6.60 12.09
CA GLU A 302 -14.68 5.54 12.04
C GLU A 302 -14.49 4.63 10.81
N LYS A 303 -14.19 5.21 9.64
CA LYS A 303 -14.01 4.42 8.42
C LYS A 303 -12.76 3.53 8.46
N ILE A 304 -11.67 4.00 9.05
CA ILE A 304 -10.45 3.20 9.27
C ILE A 304 -10.76 2.05 10.25
N GLU A 305 -11.43 2.34 11.37
CA GLU A 305 -11.78 1.32 12.37
C GLU A 305 -12.71 0.24 11.78
N LEU A 306 -13.72 0.64 11.02
CA LEU A 306 -14.62 -0.29 10.32
C LEU A 306 -13.86 -1.15 9.29
N LEU A 307 -12.90 -0.55 8.57
CA LEU A 307 -12.06 -1.27 7.62
C LEU A 307 -11.20 -2.33 8.32
N GLU A 308 -10.53 -1.97 9.42
CA GLU A 308 -9.71 -2.89 10.23
C GLU A 308 -10.55 -4.05 10.79
N CYS A 309 -11.73 -3.76 11.35
CA CYS A 309 -12.62 -4.78 11.92
C CYS A 309 -13.17 -5.75 10.87
N LYS A 310 -13.45 -5.25 9.66
CA LYS A 310 -13.87 -6.09 8.53
C LYS A 310 -12.69 -6.92 8.03
N HIS A 311 -11.53 -6.29 7.84
CA HIS A 311 -10.31 -6.93 7.38
C HIS A 311 -9.91 -8.12 8.25
N ALA A 312 -9.86 -7.96 9.56
CA ALA A 312 -9.43 -9.02 10.48
C ALA A 312 -10.31 -10.27 10.39
N ARG A 313 -11.64 -10.08 10.26
CA ARG A 313 -12.60 -11.19 10.12
C ARG A 313 -12.48 -11.88 8.77
N ASP A 314 -12.43 -11.10 7.70
CA ASP A 314 -12.42 -11.62 6.32
C ASP A 314 -11.09 -12.34 6.02
N LEU A 315 -9.96 -11.77 6.43
CA LEU A 315 -8.62 -12.32 6.19
C LEU A 315 -8.43 -13.69 6.84
N ALA A 316 -8.83 -13.84 8.11
CA ALA A 316 -8.71 -15.12 8.82
C ALA A 316 -9.55 -16.22 8.15
N SER A 317 -10.74 -15.87 7.63
CA SER A 317 -11.60 -16.81 6.89
C SER A 317 -10.97 -17.18 5.54
N GLN A 318 -10.46 -16.20 4.79
CA GLN A 318 -9.83 -16.40 3.49
C GLN A 318 -8.58 -17.28 3.59
N LEU A 319 -7.67 -17.00 4.55
CA LEU A 319 -6.47 -17.81 4.77
C LEU A 319 -6.80 -19.24 5.16
N ARG A 320 -7.80 -19.45 6.02
CA ARG A 320 -8.24 -20.80 6.40
C ARG A 320 -8.69 -21.59 5.19
N LYS A 321 -9.58 -21.02 4.38
CA LYS A 321 -10.06 -21.66 3.15
C LYS A 321 -8.93 -21.92 2.16
N PHE A 322 -7.95 -21.01 2.09
CA PHE A 322 -6.78 -21.17 1.24
C PHE A 322 -5.92 -22.37 1.67
N ILE A 323 -5.59 -22.45 2.96
CA ILE A 323 -4.84 -23.57 3.54
C ILE A 323 -5.60 -24.88 3.41
N GLU A 324 -6.91 -24.88 3.63
CA GLU A 324 -7.77 -26.06 3.50
C GLU A 324 -7.78 -26.59 2.06
N GLY A 325 -7.77 -25.70 1.05
CA GLY A 325 -7.62 -26.08 -0.35
C GLY A 325 -6.28 -26.78 -0.63
N LEU A 326 -5.17 -26.26 -0.07
CA LEU A 326 -3.85 -26.90 -0.19
C LEU A 326 -3.78 -28.24 0.54
N ALA A 327 -4.35 -28.31 1.74
CA ALA A 327 -4.40 -29.53 2.54
C ALA A 327 -5.21 -30.64 1.84
N THR A 328 -6.32 -30.26 1.21
CA THR A 328 -7.14 -31.20 0.41
C THR A 328 -6.32 -31.83 -0.71
N LEU A 329 -5.52 -31.05 -1.45
CA LEU A 329 -4.64 -31.59 -2.49
C LEU A 329 -3.63 -32.58 -1.92
N ALA A 330 -3.01 -32.25 -0.77
CA ALA A 330 -2.06 -33.13 -0.11
C ALA A 330 -2.71 -34.45 0.33
N SER A 331 -3.88 -34.39 0.95
CA SER A 331 -4.65 -35.58 1.37
C SER A 331 -5.08 -36.44 0.17
N GLU A 332 -5.65 -35.84 -0.88
CA GLU A 332 -6.03 -36.56 -2.11
C GLU A 332 -4.81 -37.23 -2.76
N THR A 333 -3.62 -36.60 -2.69
CA THR A 333 -2.37 -37.18 -3.21
C THR A 333 -1.90 -38.38 -2.39
N VAL A 334 -1.95 -38.29 -1.06
CA VAL A 334 -1.57 -39.41 -0.17
C VAL A 334 -2.50 -40.60 -0.37
N GLU A 335 -3.81 -40.38 -0.39
CA GLU A 335 -4.80 -41.44 -0.62
C GLU A 335 -4.56 -42.16 -1.95
N ARG A 336 -4.21 -41.41 -3.02
CA ARG A 336 -3.85 -42.03 -4.30
C ARG A 336 -2.59 -42.87 -4.20
N LEU A 337 -1.55 -42.38 -3.53
CA LEU A 337 -0.29 -43.12 -3.36
C LEU A 337 -0.50 -44.40 -2.56
N GLU A 338 -1.30 -44.38 -1.50
CA GLU A 338 -1.63 -45.57 -0.70
C GLU A 338 -2.47 -46.60 -1.46
N SER A 339 -3.29 -46.14 -2.42
CA SER A 339 -4.09 -47.04 -3.26
C SER A 339 -3.27 -47.81 -4.32
N ILE A 340 -1.98 -47.50 -4.49
CA ILE A 340 -1.12 -48.14 -5.48
C ILE A 340 -0.78 -49.57 -5.02
N PRO A 341 -0.93 -50.58 -5.89
CA PRO A 341 -0.51 -51.95 -5.58
C PRO A 341 0.99 -52.00 -5.24
N ASN A 342 1.41 -52.97 -4.43
CA ASN A 342 2.84 -53.14 -4.11
C ASN A 342 3.58 -53.66 -5.37
N LEU A 343 4.00 -52.73 -6.22
CA LEU A 343 4.51 -52.96 -7.57
C LEU A 343 6.00 -53.31 -7.60
N PHE A 344 6.69 -53.19 -6.47
CA PHE A 344 8.11 -53.43 -6.37
C PHE A 344 8.48 -54.87 -5.96
N PRO A 345 9.62 -55.39 -6.43
CA PRO A 345 10.55 -54.76 -7.39
C PRO A 345 10.01 -54.79 -8.83
N ILE A 346 10.32 -53.74 -9.59
CA ILE A 346 10.06 -53.66 -11.04
C ILE A 346 11.33 -54.14 -11.74
N GLU A 347 11.26 -55.33 -12.33
CA GLU A 347 12.29 -55.82 -13.24
C GLU A 347 12.03 -55.19 -14.61
N VAL A 348 13.06 -54.64 -15.23
CA VAL A 348 13.01 -54.05 -16.58
C VAL A 348 14.11 -54.72 -17.40
N ASP A 349 13.73 -55.46 -18.44
CA ASP A 349 14.68 -56.08 -19.35
C ASP A 349 15.30 -55.04 -20.29
N LEU A 350 16.42 -54.47 -19.86
CA LEU A 350 17.21 -53.57 -20.69
C LEU A 350 17.99 -54.39 -21.75
N LYS A 351 17.84 -54.01 -23.03
CA LYS A 351 18.70 -54.56 -24.09
C LYS A 351 20.16 -54.23 -23.78
N ALA A 352 21.09 -55.08 -24.19
CA ALA A 352 22.54 -54.83 -24.03
C ALA A 352 23.03 -53.51 -24.65
N SER A 353 22.25 -52.93 -25.58
CA SER A 353 22.49 -51.62 -26.19
C SER A 353 21.82 -50.44 -25.48
N ALA A 354 21.10 -50.65 -24.37
CA ALA A 354 20.32 -49.62 -23.68
C ALA A 354 21.16 -48.42 -23.20
N PHE A 355 22.46 -48.63 -22.97
CA PHE A 355 23.42 -47.59 -22.59
C PHE A 355 24.49 -47.31 -23.65
N GLN A 356 24.28 -47.71 -24.91
CA GLN A 356 25.17 -47.29 -25.99
C GLN A 356 24.91 -45.82 -26.32
N TYR A 357 25.62 -44.95 -25.60
CA TYR A 357 25.69 -43.53 -25.91
C TYR A 357 26.34 -43.36 -27.29
N LYS A 358 25.68 -42.64 -28.19
CA LYS A 358 26.27 -42.20 -29.46
C LYS A 358 27.26 -41.05 -29.20
N SER A 359 28.31 -41.29 -28.41
CA SER A 359 29.45 -40.38 -28.37
C SER A 359 30.45 -40.82 -29.43
N THR A 360 30.60 -40.02 -30.48
CA THR A 360 31.75 -40.10 -31.39
C THR A 360 32.96 -39.45 -30.73
N ILE A 361 33.35 -39.94 -29.55
CA ILE A 361 34.63 -39.63 -28.93
C ILE A 361 35.30 -40.97 -28.70
N LYS A 362 36.30 -41.28 -29.54
CA LYS A 362 37.23 -42.38 -29.28
C LYS A 362 38.05 -41.97 -28.06
N PHE A 363 37.75 -42.54 -26.90
CA PHE A 363 38.73 -42.61 -25.83
C PHE A 363 39.77 -43.65 -26.26
N GLN A 364 40.99 -43.18 -26.57
CA GLN A 364 42.14 -44.06 -26.52
C GLN A 364 42.34 -44.43 -25.06
N ALA A 365 42.21 -45.71 -24.74
CA ALA A 365 42.61 -46.22 -23.45
C ALA A 365 44.13 -46.11 -23.36
N GLU A 366 44.63 -45.21 -22.50
CA GLU A 366 45.96 -45.38 -21.94
C GLU A 366 45.85 -46.50 -20.90
N GLU A 367 46.58 -47.59 -21.14
CA GLU A 367 46.79 -48.66 -20.16
C GLU A 367 47.52 -48.06 -18.95
N TYR A 368 46.79 -47.86 -17.84
CA TYR A 368 47.40 -47.66 -16.54
C TYR A 368 47.63 -49.03 -15.92
N THR A 369 48.90 -49.38 -15.77
CA THR A 369 49.35 -50.53 -14.98
C THR A 369 49.02 -50.31 -13.50
N ASP A 370 48.55 -51.38 -12.89
CA ASP A 370 48.14 -51.54 -11.50
C ASP A 370 49.30 -51.25 -10.55
N ASP A 371 49.24 -50.14 -9.80
CA ASP A 371 50.08 -49.92 -8.62
C ASP A 371 49.17 -49.72 -7.40
N GLU A 372 49.44 -50.54 -6.39
CA GLU A 372 48.69 -50.74 -5.16
C GLU A 372 48.24 -49.44 -4.48
N VAL A 373 46.96 -49.35 -4.17
CA VAL A 373 46.36 -48.26 -3.39
C VAL A 373 46.75 -48.41 -1.91
N PRO A 374 47.50 -47.49 -1.29
CA PRO A 374 47.64 -47.46 0.16
C PRO A 374 46.35 -46.89 0.76
N GLN A 375 45.74 -47.66 1.66
CA GLN A 375 44.57 -47.27 2.43
C GLN A 375 44.93 -46.08 3.35
N ALA A 376 44.26 -44.93 3.17
CA ALA A 376 44.47 -43.74 3.99
C ALA A 376 43.34 -43.56 5.02
N GLU A 377 43.75 -43.42 6.29
CA GLU A 377 42.92 -43.22 7.48
C GLU A 377 42.25 -41.84 7.56
N GLU A 378 41.22 -41.76 8.40
CA GLU A 378 40.37 -40.60 8.68
C GLU A 378 41.14 -39.35 9.15
N ALA A 379 40.59 -38.18 8.78
CA ALA A 379 41.16 -36.86 8.99
C ALA A 379 41.17 -36.41 10.46
N ILE A 380 42.26 -35.75 10.87
CA ILE A 380 42.34 -34.91 12.08
C ILE A 380 42.75 -33.48 11.69
N GLU A 381 42.21 -32.54 12.47
CA GLU A 381 42.12 -31.08 12.29
C GLU A 381 43.41 -30.28 12.05
N GLN A 382 43.15 -29.11 11.46
CA GLN A 382 44.02 -28.02 11.02
C GLN A 382 45.06 -27.55 12.05
N LEU A 383 46.21 -27.06 11.54
CA LEU A 383 46.81 -25.79 11.94
C LEU A 383 47.86 -25.32 10.92
N GLU A 384 47.89 -24.00 10.74
CA GLU A 384 48.60 -23.22 9.70
C GLU A 384 50.13 -23.39 9.69
N SER A 385 50.76 -23.21 8.50
CA SER A 385 51.75 -22.12 8.31
C SER A 385 52.39 -22.09 6.90
N SER A 386 52.38 -20.87 6.33
CA SER A 386 53.50 -20.20 5.64
C SER A 386 54.05 -20.68 4.28
N LYS A 387 53.79 -19.81 3.29
CA LYS A 387 54.74 -19.15 2.35
C LYS A 387 55.24 -19.87 1.09
N ALA A 388 54.80 -19.27 -0.03
CA ALA A 388 55.60 -18.47 -0.98
C ALA A 388 56.10 -19.09 -2.29
N GLY A 389 55.98 -18.26 -3.34
CA GLY A 389 56.73 -18.29 -4.60
C GLY A 389 55.89 -18.78 -5.78
N GLN A 390 55.29 -17.91 -6.61
CA GLN A 390 55.89 -17.26 -7.80
C GLN A 390 56.51 -18.28 -8.79
N SER A 391 56.28 -18.23 -10.09
CA SER A 391 55.82 -17.15 -10.98
C SER A 391 55.82 -17.67 -12.42
N GLY A 392 54.93 -17.11 -13.26
CA GLY A 392 55.15 -16.77 -14.68
C GLY A 392 55.41 -17.91 -15.65
N GLU A 393 55.28 -17.75 -16.96
CA GLU A 393 54.79 -16.69 -17.85
C GLU A 393 54.61 -17.41 -19.21
N VAL A 394 53.50 -17.18 -19.90
CA VAL A 394 53.43 -16.50 -21.21
C VAL A 394 53.92 -17.29 -22.43
N GLY A 395 52.99 -17.39 -23.39
CA GLY A 395 53.26 -17.23 -24.82
C GLY A 395 53.29 -18.52 -25.63
N ASP A 396 52.95 -18.55 -26.92
CA ASP A 396 52.31 -17.59 -27.80
C ASP A 396 52.09 -18.31 -29.15
N LEU A 397 51.14 -17.80 -29.94
CA LEU A 397 51.04 -17.83 -31.41
C LEU A 397 50.99 -19.14 -32.23
N GLY A 398 50.11 -19.08 -33.24
CA GLY A 398 50.41 -19.56 -34.61
C GLY A 398 49.36 -20.47 -35.21
N GLN A 399 48.26 -19.93 -35.77
CA GLN A 399 48.01 -19.80 -37.22
C GLN A 399 48.30 -21.04 -38.09
N SER A 400 47.29 -21.58 -38.79
CA SER A 400 47.02 -21.26 -40.22
C SER A 400 46.09 -22.26 -40.94
N ASN A 401 45.12 -21.68 -41.64
CA ASN A 401 44.52 -21.99 -42.97
C ASN A 401 44.36 -23.42 -43.53
N GLY A 402 43.12 -23.69 -44.00
CA GLY A 402 42.84 -23.70 -45.44
C GLY A 402 42.19 -24.96 -46.05
N THR A 403 40.96 -24.78 -46.59
CA THR A 403 40.41 -25.28 -47.91
C THR A 403 40.48 -26.78 -48.25
N GLU A 404 39.56 -27.45 -48.97
CA GLU A 404 38.29 -27.24 -49.67
C GLU A 404 37.85 -28.65 -50.16
N GLY A 405 36.62 -28.85 -50.65
CA GLY A 405 36.32 -29.91 -51.63
C GLY A 405 35.22 -30.90 -51.26
N GLY A 406 34.14 -30.88 -52.06
CA GLY A 406 32.87 -31.58 -51.82
C GLY A 406 32.76 -33.03 -52.30
N GLY A 407 31.60 -33.61 -51.99
CA GLY A 407 31.16 -34.93 -52.43
C GLY A 407 29.73 -35.21 -51.96
N GLN A 408 28.77 -35.02 -52.84
CA GLN A 408 27.35 -35.38 -52.67
C GLN A 408 27.17 -36.85 -53.02
N LEU A 409 26.38 -37.63 -52.26
CA LEU A 409 25.58 -38.78 -52.71
C LEU A 409 24.73 -39.39 -51.56
N LEU A 410 23.40 -39.50 -51.83
CA LEU A 410 22.39 -40.42 -51.26
C LEU A 410 22.05 -40.26 -49.75
N GLY A 411 20.82 -40.09 -49.28
CA GLY A 411 19.49 -40.36 -49.84
C GLY A 411 18.69 -41.21 -48.85
N GLY A 412 17.82 -40.58 -48.04
CA GLY A 412 16.71 -41.26 -47.34
C GLY A 412 16.89 -41.54 -45.83
N PHE A 413 16.64 -40.53 -44.99
CA PHE A 413 16.00 -40.68 -43.68
C PHE A 413 15.17 -39.42 -43.45
N GLU A 414 13.85 -39.57 -43.34
CA GLU A 414 12.99 -38.50 -42.83
C GLU A 414 13.45 -38.17 -41.40
N GLU A 415 13.94 -36.95 -41.20
CA GLU A 415 13.93 -36.31 -39.90
C GLU A 415 12.48 -36.23 -39.43
N ILE A 416 12.18 -36.90 -38.32
CA ILE A 416 11.00 -36.57 -37.53
C ILE A 416 11.26 -35.17 -36.98
N ASP A 417 10.72 -34.17 -37.67
CA ASP A 417 10.66 -32.80 -37.22
C ASP A 417 9.86 -32.73 -35.91
N LEU A 418 10.58 -32.56 -34.79
CA LEU A 418 10.02 -32.28 -33.47
C LEU A 418 9.45 -30.85 -33.36
N GLY A 419 9.40 -30.10 -34.46
CA GLY A 419 8.96 -28.71 -34.54
C GLY A 419 7.45 -28.46 -34.65
N LYS A 420 6.58 -29.48 -34.64
CA LYS A 420 5.11 -29.25 -34.55
C LYS A 420 4.61 -29.17 -33.10
N GLY A 421 5.14 -28.20 -32.36
CA GLY A 421 4.61 -27.73 -31.06
C GLY A 421 3.61 -26.57 -31.16
N GLY A 422 2.95 -26.39 -32.32
CA GLY A 422 2.17 -25.18 -32.63
C GLY A 422 0.78 -25.05 -31.96
N SER A 423 0.28 -26.08 -31.27
CA SER A 423 -1.06 -26.02 -30.62
C SER A 423 -1.02 -26.03 -29.09
N ALA A 424 0.09 -26.44 -28.46
CA ALA A 424 0.19 -26.55 -27.00
C ALA A 424 0.39 -25.18 -26.33
N ALA A 425 1.21 -24.31 -26.93
CA ALA A 425 1.48 -22.97 -26.39
C ALA A 425 0.25 -22.04 -26.42
N ALA A 426 -0.68 -22.25 -27.37
CA ALA A 426 -1.94 -21.53 -27.41
C ALA A 426 -2.90 -22.04 -26.32
N SER A 427 -3.03 -23.36 -26.12
CA SER A 427 -3.91 -23.91 -25.09
C SER A 427 -3.40 -23.68 -23.67
N GLU A 428 -2.09 -23.65 -23.47
CA GLU A 428 -1.48 -23.37 -22.16
C GLU A 428 -1.72 -21.90 -21.75
N ASN A 429 -1.58 -20.95 -22.67
CA ASN A 429 -1.92 -19.56 -22.43
C ASN A 429 -3.42 -19.38 -22.16
N ASP A 430 -4.30 -20.08 -22.87
CA ASP A 430 -5.74 -20.07 -22.60
C ASP A 430 -6.08 -20.63 -21.21
N LEU A 431 -5.41 -21.70 -20.77
CA LEU A 431 -5.60 -22.29 -19.44
C LEU A 431 -5.04 -21.39 -18.32
N LEU A 432 -3.89 -20.75 -18.53
CA LEU A 432 -3.35 -19.75 -17.60
C LEU A 432 -4.30 -18.55 -17.46
N ASN A 433 -4.89 -18.10 -18.56
CA ASN A 433 -5.91 -17.05 -18.56
C ASN A 433 -7.18 -17.52 -17.82
N GLU A 434 -7.66 -18.74 -18.07
CA GLU A 434 -8.80 -19.35 -17.39
C GLU A 434 -8.56 -19.45 -15.87
N LEU A 435 -7.35 -19.79 -15.45
CA LEU A 435 -6.98 -19.92 -14.03
C LEU A 435 -6.63 -18.58 -13.38
N GLY A 436 -6.54 -17.48 -14.15
CA GLY A 436 -6.18 -16.16 -13.64
C GLY A 436 -4.71 -16.05 -13.24
N LEU A 437 -3.85 -16.89 -13.84
CA LEU A 437 -2.41 -16.97 -13.57
C LEU A 437 -1.55 -16.39 -14.70
N ALA A 438 -2.16 -15.89 -15.76
CA ALA A 438 -1.46 -15.27 -16.88
C ALA A 438 -0.71 -13.99 -16.46
N GLY A 439 0.48 -13.79 -17.03
CA GLY A 439 1.32 -12.60 -16.79
C GLY A 439 2.03 -12.57 -15.43
N ILE A 440 1.98 -13.67 -14.65
CA ILE A 440 2.74 -13.79 -13.41
C ILE A 440 4.19 -14.17 -13.73
N ASP A 441 5.11 -13.25 -13.44
CA ASP A 441 6.54 -13.48 -13.59
C ASP A 441 7.12 -14.14 -12.32
N LEU A 442 7.68 -15.33 -12.49
CA LEU A 442 8.35 -16.08 -11.41
C LEU A 442 9.81 -15.64 -11.20
N SER A 443 10.40 -14.88 -12.12
CA SER A 443 11.80 -14.40 -12.03
C SER A 443 11.98 -13.22 -11.06
N VAL A 444 10.90 -12.49 -10.75
CA VAL A 444 10.91 -11.29 -9.88
C VAL A 444 11.03 -11.62 -8.38
N GLY A 445 11.10 -12.91 -8.01
CA GLY A 445 11.11 -13.39 -6.63
C GLY A 445 12.43 -13.95 -6.07
N SER A 446 13.55 -13.93 -6.82
CA SER A 446 14.78 -14.66 -6.42
C SER A 446 15.67 -13.94 -5.37
N LYS A 447 15.11 -13.27 -4.37
CA LYS A 447 15.89 -13.06 -3.13
C LYS A 447 15.60 -14.25 -2.22
N PRO A 448 16.62 -15.05 -1.85
CA PRO A 448 16.41 -16.16 -0.93
C PRO A 448 15.81 -15.61 0.36
N ILE A 449 14.71 -16.21 0.81
CA ILE A 449 14.08 -15.94 2.10
C ILE A 449 15.19 -16.09 3.15
N SER A 450 15.56 -14.99 3.81
CA SER A 450 16.51 -15.06 4.91
C SER A 450 15.87 -15.88 6.04
N HIS A 451 16.67 -16.58 6.84
CA HIS A 451 16.23 -17.59 7.82
C HIS A 451 15.23 -17.08 8.89
N ASN A 452 14.83 -15.80 8.88
CA ASN A 452 13.82 -15.22 9.77
C ASN A 452 12.76 -14.43 9.00
N LEU A 453 11.55 -15.00 8.91
CA LEU A 453 10.34 -14.39 8.34
C LEU A 453 9.94 -13.05 9.02
N MET A 454 10.41 -12.81 10.25
CA MET A 454 10.18 -11.57 11.01
C MET A 454 11.01 -10.39 10.51
N ASP A 455 12.24 -10.62 10.02
CA ASP A 455 13.10 -9.54 9.54
C ASP A 455 12.58 -8.99 8.20
N ASP A 456 12.08 -9.85 7.30
CA ASP A 456 11.51 -9.45 6.01
C ASP A 456 10.17 -8.68 6.12
N LEU A 457 9.44 -8.80 7.24
CA LEU A 457 8.19 -8.07 7.50
C LEU A 457 8.38 -6.74 8.26
N LEU A 458 9.59 -6.48 8.76
CA LEU A 458 9.90 -5.35 9.64
C LEU A 458 10.88 -4.34 9.05
N VAL A 459 11.54 -4.62 7.92
CA VAL A 459 12.41 -3.64 7.25
C VAL A 459 11.55 -2.74 6.35
N PRO A 460 11.40 -1.43 6.67
CA PRO A 460 10.93 -0.47 5.68
C PRO A 460 12.04 -0.32 4.64
N GLU A 461 11.74 -0.51 3.36
CA GLU A 461 12.68 -0.23 2.28
C GLU A 461 13.16 1.23 2.37
N LEU A 462 14.33 1.43 2.97
CA LEU A 462 15.14 2.62 2.82
C LEU A 462 16.26 2.27 1.84
N TYR A 463 16.34 3.08 0.77
CA TYR A 463 17.34 3.12 -0.29
C TYR A 463 17.21 2.11 -1.44
N LYS A 464 16.41 2.46 -2.46
CA LYS A 464 16.92 3.10 -3.70
C LYS A 464 15.78 3.57 -4.61
#